data_AF-A0A0M0H347-F1
#
_entry.id   AF-A0A0M0H347-F1
#
_cell.length_a   1.000
_cell.length_b   1.000
_cell.length_c   1.000
_cell.angle_alpha   90.00
_cell.angle_beta   90.00
_cell.angle_gamma   90.00
#
_symmetry.space_group_name_H-M   'P 1'
#
loop_
_entity.id
_entity.type
_entity.pdbx_description
1 polymer ?
#
loop_
_entity_poly.entity_id
_entity_poly.type
_entity_poly.pdbx_seq_one_letter_code
_entity_poly.pdbx_strand_id
1 'polypeptide(L)'
;MYTYNSFETAGAFTLLRPIFITFLIIALILFFIVTFLRTKQKFINGSTIMSISIISIIISAQVLFYDAIIVDEIGLGGDKVSTYMFLAIVAFGLLNPIIYFIKRRD
;
A
#
# COMPACT_ATOMS: atom_id res chain seq x y z
N MET A 1 18.07 -23.61 4.94
CA MET A 1 18.96 -22.44 4.84
C MET A 1 18.39 -21.54 3.75
N TYR A 2 17.98 -20.32 4.07
CA TYR A 2 17.41 -19.41 3.07
C TYR A 2 18.50 -19.01 2.05
N THR A 3 18.19 -19.11 0.76
CA THR A 3 19.08 -18.86 -0.40
C THR A 3 19.16 -17.39 -0.79
N TYR A 4 19.07 -16.47 0.17
CA TYR A 4 19.20 -15.04 -0.12
C TYR A 4 20.67 -14.64 -0.09
N ASN A 5 21.11 -13.89 -1.11
CA ASN A 5 22.52 -13.46 -1.21
C ASN A 5 22.78 -12.16 -0.43
N SER A 6 21.76 -11.30 -0.26
CA SER A 6 21.81 -10.06 0.51
C SER A 6 20.40 -9.57 0.83
N PHE A 7 20.17 -9.06 2.04
CA PHE A 7 18.96 -8.33 2.43
C PHE A 7 19.09 -6.81 2.29
N GLU A 8 20.29 -6.38 1.93
CA GLU A 8 20.66 -4.99 1.73
C GLU A 8 20.86 -4.75 0.23
N THR A 9 20.33 -3.64 -0.25
CA THR A 9 20.67 -3.13 -1.59
C THR A 9 21.03 -1.66 -1.45
N ALA A 10 22.31 -1.35 -1.68
CA ALA A 10 22.85 0.00 -1.59
C ALA A 10 22.60 0.69 -0.22
N GLY A 11 22.87 0.01 0.89
CA GLY A 11 22.71 0.57 2.24
C GLY A 11 21.29 0.52 2.81
N ALA A 12 20.31 0.08 2.03
CA ALA A 12 18.91 0.00 2.45
C ALA A 12 18.44 -1.44 2.62
N PHE A 13 17.68 -1.70 3.67
CA PHE A 13 16.99 -2.98 3.87
C PHE A 13 15.83 -3.12 2.87
N THR A 14 15.88 -4.16 2.03
CA THR A 14 14.93 -4.29 0.91
C THR A 14 13.97 -5.45 1.03
N LEU A 15 14.13 -6.30 2.05
CA LEU A 15 13.36 -7.54 2.20
C LEU A 15 11.85 -7.28 2.38
N LEU A 16 11.46 -6.13 2.94
CA LEU A 16 10.05 -5.78 3.17
C LEU A 16 9.39 -5.05 1.98
N ARG A 17 10.16 -4.62 0.98
CA ARG A 17 9.63 -3.94 -0.22
C ARG A 17 8.50 -4.70 -0.93
N PRO A 18 8.55 -6.04 -1.08
CA PRO A 18 7.46 -6.79 -1.72
C PRO A 18 6.08 -6.60 -1.07
N ILE A 19 6.04 -6.35 0.24
CA ILE A 19 4.79 -6.10 0.97
C ILE A 19 4.19 -4.76 0.53
N PHE A 20 5.00 -3.70 0.48
CA PHE A 20 4.57 -2.40 -0.03
C PHE A 20 4.13 -2.47 -1.50
N ILE A 21 4.88 -3.18 -2.34
CA ILE A 21 4.52 -3.37 -3.76
C ILE A 21 3.15 -4.04 -3.88
N THR A 22 2.86 -5.04 -3.06
CA THR A 22 1.58 -5.76 -3.08
C THR A 22 0.42 -4.83 -2.69
N PHE A 23 0.56 -4.07 -1.59
CA PHE A 23 -0.46 -3.09 -1.20
C PHE A 23 -0.63 -1.95 -2.21
N LEU A 24 0.45 -1.52 -2.85
CA LEU A 24 0.40 -0.51 -3.91
C LEU A 24 -0.37 -1.03 -5.13
N ILE A 25 -0.11 -2.28 -5.56
CA ILE A 25 -0.85 -2.92 -6.65
C ILE A 25 -2.34 -3.03 -6.30
N ILE A 26 -2.66 -3.45 -5.07
CA ILE A 26 -4.06 -3.51 -4.61
C ILE A 26 -4.72 -2.12 -4.68
N ALA A 27 -4.04 -1.08 -4.20
CA ALA A 27 -4.55 0.29 -4.21
C ALA A 27 -4.79 0.81 -5.64
N LEU A 28 -3.88 0.49 -6.58
CA LEU A 28 -4.00 0.84 -8.00
C LEU A 28 -5.11 0.06 -8.71
N ILE A 29 -5.25 -1.23 -8.42
CA ILE A 29 -6.36 -2.06 -8.95
C ILE A 29 -7.69 -1.49 -8.46
N LEU A 30 -7.80 -1.17 -7.17
CA LEU A 30 -9.01 -0.58 -6.59
C LEU A 30 -9.32 0.78 -7.26
N PHE A 31 -8.30 1.61 -7.49
CA PHE A 31 -8.44 2.87 -8.21
C PHE A 31 -8.95 2.68 -9.64
N PHE A 32 -8.39 1.72 -10.38
CA PHE A 32 -8.83 1.41 -11.74
C PHE A 32 -10.29 0.94 -11.77
N ILE A 33 -10.66 0.06 -10.83
CA ILE A 33 -12.03 -0.46 -10.70
C ILE A 33 -13.02 0.68 -10.41
N VAL A 34 -12.73 1.55 -9.44
CA VAL A 34 -13.63 2.65 -9.06
C VAL A 34 -13.77 3.67 -10.19
N THR A 35 -12.67 3.98 -10.88
CA THR A 35 -12.61 5.01 -11.92
C THR A 35 -13.24 4.52 -13.24
N PHE A 36 -12.72 3.45 -13.82
CA PHE A 36 -13.05 3.02 -15.19
C PHE A 36 -14.24 2.07 -15.25
N LEU A 37 -14.37 1.17 -14.27
CA LEU A 37 -15.46 0.21 -14.26
C LEU A 37 -16.74 0.96 -13.84
N ARG A 38 -17.61 1.25 -14.81
CA ARG A 38 -19.02 1.67 -14.58
C ARG A 38 -19.86 0.48 -14.09
N THR A 39 -19.32 -0.29 -13.15
CA THR A 39 -19.96 -1.51 -12.66
C THR A 39 -21.30 -1.12 -12.07
N LYS A 40 -22.37 -1.70 -12.62
CA LYS A 40 -23.71 -1.63 -12.03
C LYS A 40 -23.55 -1.99 -10.55
N GLN A 41 -23.75 -1.02 -9.66
CA GLN A 41 -23.29 -0.95 -8.27
C GLN A 41 -23.70 -2.12 -7.34
N LYS A 42 -24.31 -3.20 -7.85
CA LYS A 42 -24.78 -4.34 -7.06
C LYS A 42 -23.67 -5.17 -6.43
N PHE A 43 -22.47 -5.25 -7.01
CA PHE A 43 -21.39 -6.11 -6.49
C PHE A 43 -20.30 -5.38 -5.70
N ILE A 44 -20.11 -4.08 -5.92
CA ILE A 44 -19.05 -3.31 -5.24
C ILE A 44 -19.70 -2.31 -4.27
N ASN A 45 -19.64 -2.66 -2.98
CA ASN A 45 -20.15 -1.83 -1.90
C ASN A 45 -19.08 -0.82 -1.46
N GLY A 46 -19.49 0.42 -1.17
CA GLY A 46 -18.62 1.46 -0.63
C GLY A 46 -17.95 1.06 0.69
N SER A 47 -18.65 0.27 1.50
CA SER A 47 -18.07 -0.29 2.74
C SER A 47 -16.85 -1.20 2.45
N THR A 48 -16.88 -1.97 1.37
CA THR A 48 -15.76 -2.84 0.96
C THR A 48 -14.56 -2.02 0.51
N ILE A 49 -14.79 -0.99 -0.31
CA ILE A 49 -13.73 -0.08 -0.78
C ILE A 49 -13.07 0.62 0.41
N MET A 50 -13.87 1.12 1.35
CA MET A 50 -13.39 1.80 2.55
C MET A 50 -12.60 0.86 3.45
N SER A 51 -13.12 -0.35 3.70
CA SER A 51 -12.45 -1.35 4.54
C SER A 51 -11.11 -1.78 3.96
N ILE A 52 -11.04 -2.10 2.66
CA ILE A 52 -9.79 -2.47 1.98
C ILE A 52 -8.78 -1.33 2.06
N SER A 53 -9.23 -0.09 1.85
CA SER A 53 -8.36 1.09 1.88
C SER A 53 -7.78 1.33 3.27
N ILE A 54 -8.61 1.30 4.32
CA ILE A 54 -8.18 1.48 5.71
C ILE A 54 -7.20 0.38 6.12
N ILE A 55 -7.53 -0.89 5.84
CA ILE A 55 -6.66 -2.03 6.18
C ILE A 55 -5.32 -1.91 5.47
N SER A 56 -5.31 -1.54 4.19
CA SER A 56 -4.07 -1.36 3.42
C SER A 56 -3.19 -0.27 4.02
N ILE A 57 -3.76 0.86 4.45
CA ILE A 57 -3.04 1.95 5.11
C ILE A 57 -2.48 1.48 6.46
N ILE A 58 -3.30 0.83 7.29
CA ILE A 58 -2.88 0.38 8.63
C ILE A 58 -1.73 -0.63 8.53
N ILE A 59 -1.87 -1.65 7.68
CA ILE A 59 -0.85 -2.69 7.54
C ILE A 59 0.44 -2.09 6.97
N SER A 60 0.35 -1.28 5.91
CA SER A 60 1.55 -0.65 5.34
C SER A 60 2.25 0.31 6.31
N ALA A 61 1.49 1.03 7.16
CA ALA A 61 2.06 1.86 8.22
C ALA A 61 2.79 1.03 9.28
N GLN A 62 2.19 -0.08 9.73
CA GLN A 62 2.82 -1.00 10.68
C GLN A 62 4.11 -1.60 10.10
N VAL A 63 4.08 -2.02 8.82
CA VAL A 63 5.27 -2.56 8.16
C VAL A 63 6.37 -1.51 8.07
N LEU A 64 6.05 -0.26 7.73
CA LEU A 64 7.03 0.84 7.70
C LEU A 64 7.61 1.14 9.08
N PHE A 65 6.79 1.06 10.12
CA PHE A 65 7.25 1.24 11.49
C PHE A 65 8.22 0.13 11.92
N TYR A 66 7.90 -1.13 11.63
CA TYR A 66 8.80 -2.25 11.93
C TYR A 66 10.05 -2.24 11.07
N ASP A 67 9.96 -1.81 9.81
CA ASP A 67 11.12 -1.60 8.91
C ASP A 67 12.12 -0.63 9.54
N ALA A 68 11.64 0.51 10.05
CA ALA A 68 12.49 1.49 10.73
C ALA A 68 13.20 0.91 11.96
N ILE A 69 12.48 0.17 12.82
CA ILE A 69 13.08 -0.50 13.99
C ILE A 69 14.14 -1.51 13.55
N ILE A 70 13.85 -2.35 12.56
CA ILE A 70 14.79 -3.36 12.08
C ILE A 70 16.07 -2.71 11.56
N VAL A 71 15.93 -1.67 10.74
CA VAL A 71 17.04 -0.94 10.12
C VAL A 71 17.95 -0.29 11.17
N ASP A 72 17.36 0.29 12.23
CA ASP A 72 18.11 0.86 13.36
C ASP A 72 18.93 -0.23 14.09
N GLU A 73 18.35 -1.41 14.33
CA GLU A 73 19.00 -2.53 15.03
C GLU A 73 20.14 -3.16 14.23
N ILE A 74 20.03 -3.19 12.89
CA ILE A 74 21.08 -3.75 12.00
C ILE A 74 22.06 -2.70 11.48
N GLY A 75 21.92 -1.44 11.92
CA GLY A 75 22.82 -0.35 11.53
C GLY A 75 22.77 0.02 10.05
N LEU A 76 21.66 -0.25 9.37
CA LEU A 76 21.45 0.14 7.97
C LEU A 76 20.78 1.52 7.86
N GLY A 77 20.73 2.07 6.65
CA GLY A 77 19.98 3.28 6.36
C GLY A 77 18.51 3.01 6.04
N GLY A 78 17.64 3.99 6.32
CA GLY A 78 16.21 3.89 6.02
C GLY A 78 15.89 3.78 4.52
N ASP A 79 14.85 3.01 4.18
CA ASP A 79 14.42 2.81 2.80
C ASP A 79 13.45 3.89 2.30
N LYS A 80 13.99 4.86 1.56
CA LYS A 80 13.19 5.92 0.91
C LYS A 80 12.15 5.36 -0.06
N VAL A 81 12.44 4.24 -0.72
CA VAL A 81 11.53 3.65 -1.72
C VAL A 81 10.28 3.13 -1.03
N SER A 82 10.44 2.38 0.06
CA SER A 82 9.30 1.92 0.88
C SER A 82 8.49 3.07 1.45
N THR A 83 9.15 4.15 1.88
CA THR A 83 8.47 5.37 2.34
C THR A 83 7.61 6.00 1.24
N TYR A 84 8.13 6.16 0.02
CA TYR A 84 7.34 6.70 -1.10
C TYR A 84 6.19 5.79 -1.51
N MET A 85 6.39 4.46 -1.51
CA MET A 85 5.30 3.51 -1.78
C MET A 85 4.20 3.61 -0.72
N PHE A 86 4.56 3.74 0.56
CA PHE A 86 3.60 3.97 1.64
C PHE A 86 2.78 5.25 1.42
N LEU A 87 3.43 6.36 1.09
CA LEU A 87 2.72 7.62 0.79
C LEU A 87 1.76 7.48 -0.40
N ALA A 88 2.16 6.73 -1.44
CA ALA A 88 1.27 6.43 -2.56
C ALA A 88 0.08 5.56 -2.14
N ILE A 89 0.29 4.54 -1.29
CA ILE A 89 -0.79 3.71 -0.73
C ILE A 89 -1.77 4.58 0.07
N VAL A 90 -1.29 5.52 0.89
CA VAL A 90 -2.13 6.46 1.63
C VAL A 90 -2.93 7.34 0.68
N ALA A 91 -2.28 7.92 -0.34
CA ALA A 91 -2.95 8.75 -1.33
C ALA A 91 -4.08 8.00 -2.04
N PHE A 92 -3.80 6.81 -2.59
CA PHE A 92 -4.83 6.00 -3.26
C PHE A 92 -5.88 5.46 -2.29
N GLY A 93 -5.50 5.07 -1.07
CA GLY A 93 -6.43 4.60 -0.05
C GLY A 93 -7.43 5.68 0.38
N LEU A 94 -7.06 6.96 0.33
CA LEU A 94 -8.00 8.07 0.55
C LEU A 94 -8.80 8.42 -0.71
N LEU A 95 -8.15 8.45 -1.88
CA LEU A 95 -8.79 8.81 -3.15
C LEU A 95 -9.88 7.80 -3.55
N ASN A 96 -9.67 6.51 -3.34
CA ASN A 96 -10.59 5.47 -3.81
C ASN A 96 -12.00 5.58 -3.19
N PRO A 97 -12.17 5.67 -1.85
CA PRO A 97 -13.47 5.96 -1.25
C PRO A 97 -14.07 7.28 -1.73
N ILE A 98 -13.26 8.36 -1.81
CA ILE A 98 -13.73 9.69 -2.23
C ILE A 98 -14.35 9.63 -3.62
N ILE A 99 -13.63 9.06 -4.60
CA ILE A 99 -14.11 8.94 -5.98
C ILE A 99 -15.38 8.09 -6.04
N TYR A 100 -15.44 6.99 -5.29
CA TYR A 100 -16.63 6.14 -5.24
C TYR A 100 -17.87 6.90 -4.73
N PHE A 101 -17.73 7.68 -3.65
CA PHE A 101 -18.86 8.43 -3.09
C PHE A 101 -19.29 9.61 -3.96
N ILE A 102 -18.36 10.26 -4.67
CA ILE A 102 -18.69 11.32 -5.65
C ILE A 102 -19.50 10.72 -6.81
N LYS A 103 -19.00 9.65 -7.45
CA LYS A 103 -19.64 8.99 -8.59
C LYS A 103 -20.98 8.32 -8.27
N ARG A 104 -21.31 8.14 -6.99
CA ARG A 104 -22.63 7.63 -6.55
C ARG A 104 -23.67 8.75 -6.39
N ARG A 105 -23.24 10.01 -6.27
CA ARG A 105 -24.15 11.16 -6.17
C ARG A 105 -24.61 11.68 -7.54
N ASP A 106 -23.80 11.46 -8.58
CA ASP A 106 -24.13 11.71 -9.99
C ASP A 106 -25.01 10.60 -10.58
#